data_AF-A0A1A8EYC6-F1
#
_entry.id   AF-A0A1A8EYC6-F1
#
_cell.length_a   1.000
_cell.length_b   1.000
_cell.length_c   1.000
_cell.angle_alpha   90.00
_cell.angle_beta   90.00
_cell.angle_gamma   90.00
#
_symmetry.space_group_name_H-M   'P 1'
#
loop_
_entity.id
_entity.type
_entity.pdbx_description
1 polymer ?
#
loop_
_entity_poly.entity_id
_entity_poly.type
_entity_poly.pdbx_seq_one_letter_code
_entity_poly.pdbx_strand_id
1 'polypeptide(L)' 'ENVVWTDADENGQQMSTEVAAMLKLQTTRDRSIGRSAPISLLDWYDLKEELILVLERPV' A
#
# COMPACT_ATOMS: atom_id res chain seq x y z
N GLU A 1 -14.06 15.43 3.59
CA GLU A 1 -13.48 15.00 2.31
C GLU A 1 -12.31 14.08 2.61
N ASN A 2 -12.15 12.98 1.87
CA ASN A 2 -10.96 12.13 2.01
C ASN A 2 -9.82 12.75 1.20
N VAL A 3 -8.65 12.90 1.80
CA VAL A 3 -7.48 13.48 1.13
C VAL A 3 -6.52 12.34 0.79
N VAL A 4 -6.34 12.08 -0.49
CA VAL A 4 -5.32 11.14 -0.98
C VAL A 4 -4.01 11.90 -1.13
N TRP A 5 -2.96 11.42 -0.46
CA TRP A 5 -1.61 11.93 -0.64
C TRP A 5 -0.87 11.07 -1.66
N THR A 6 -0.27 11.71 -2.65
CA THR A 6 0.55 11.05 -3.67
C THR A 6 1.96 11.61 -3.67
N ASP A 7 2.93 10.74 -3.91
CA ASP A 7 4.33 11.11 -4.09
C ASP A 7 4.94 10.31 -5.26
N ALA A 8 6.03 10.80 -5.82
CA ALA A 8 6.74 10.09 -6.87
C ALA A 8 7.60 8.96 -6.28
N ASP A 9 7.50 7.76 -6.85
CA ASP A 9 8.38 6.65 -6.53
C ASP A 9 9.80 6.86 -7.11
N GLU A 10 10.68 5.87 -6.90
CA GLU A 10 12.06 5.90 -7.42
C GLU A 10 12.14 5.95 -8.96
N ASN A 11 11.06 5.59 -9.66
CA ASN A 11 10.94 5.64 -11.11
C ASN A 11 10.25 6.91 -11.61
N GLY A 12 9.86 7.83 -10.71
CA GLY A 12 9.11 9.03 -11.02
C GLY A 12 7.61 8.81 -11.25
N GLN A 13 7.10 7.62 -10.96
CA GLN A 13 5.67 7.30 -11.04
C GLN A 13 4.95 7.81 -9.78
N GLN A 14 3.92 8.63 -9.97
CA GLN A 14 3.04 9.05 -8.88
C GLN A 14 2.33 7.84 -8.27
N MET A 15 2.44 7.68 -6.96
CA MET A 15 1.83 6.60 -6.20
C MET A 15 1.23 7.16 -4.91
N SER A 16 0.10 6.59 -4.48
CA SER A 16 -0.47 6.91 -3.17
C SER A 16 0.48 6.54 -2.04
N THR A 17 0.60 7.43 -1.06
CA THR A 17 1.40 7.19 0.16
C THR A 17 0.90 5.96 0.93
N GLU A 18 -0.39 5.66 0.89
CA GLU A 18 -0.95 4.46 1.53
C GLU A 18 -0.43 3.18 0.86
N VAL A 19 -0.46 3.12 -0.47
CA VAL A 19 0.08 1.98 -1.25
C VAL A 19 1.57 1.83 -0.99
N ALA A 20 2.33 2.93 -1.03
CA ALA A 20 3.76 2.94 -0.75
C ALA A 20 4.09 2.37 0.64
N ALA A 21 3.33 2.80 1.66
CA ALA A 21 3.49 2.33 3.03
C ALA A 21 3.20 0.82 3.14
N MET A 22 2.11 0.35 2.52
CA MET A 22 1.75 -1.07 2.57
C MET A 22 2.77 -1.96 1.86
N LEU A 23 3.28 -1.57 0.69
CA LEU A 23 4.33 -2.29 -0.02
C LEU A 23 5.64 -2.34 0.80
N LYS A 24 6.01 -1.22 1.45
CA LYS A 24 7.19 -1.17 2.32
C LYS A 24 7.05 -2.05 3.57
N LEU A 25 5.85 -2.11 4.15
CA LEU A 25 5.58 -2.99 5.30
C LEU A 25 5.64 -4.47 4.90
N GLN A 26 5.14 -4.83 3.72
CA GLN A 26 5.22 -6.20 3.21
C GLN A 26 6.66 -6.65 2.90
N THR A 27 7.46 -5.81 2.27
CA THR A 27 8.88 -6.11 2.01
C THR A 27 9.70 -6.21 3.31
N THR A 28 9.31 -5.49 4.36
CA THR A 28 9.93 -5.60 5.69
C THR A 28 9.51 -6.89 6.43
N ARG A 29 8.40 -7.51 6.04
CA ARG A 29 7.88 -8.77 6.60
C ARG A 29 8.85 -9.93 6.35
N ASP A 30 9.45 -9.99 5.16
CA ASP A 30 10.45 -11.03 4.82
C ASP A 30 11.74 -10.93 5.67
N ARG A 31 12.02 -9.75 6.24
CA ARG A 31 13.25 -9.48 6.98
C ARG A 31 13.07 -9.48 8.50
N SER A 32 11.85 -9.40 9.02
CA SER A 32 11.60 -9.28 10.47
C SER A 32 10.65 -10.35 11.00
N ILE A 33 11.20 -11.31 11.73
CA ILE A 33 10.43 -12.29 12.51
C ILE A 33 9.61 -11.52 13.55
N GLY A 34 8.28 -11.53 13.43
CA GLY A 34 7.35 -11.08 14.47
C GLY A 34 6.63 -9.75 14.23
N ARG A 35 6.85 -9.04 13.11
CA ARG A 35 6.14 -7.80 12.80
C ARG A 35 5.24 -7.96 11.58
N SER A 36 4.21 -8.77 11.74
CA SER A 36 3.15 -8.92 10.75
C SER A 36 2.31 -7.64 10.72
N ALA A 37 2.27 -6.93 9.59
CA ALA A 37 1.10 -6.09 9.33
C ALA A 37 -0.14 -7.00 9.33
N PRO A 38 -1.25 -6.64 10.00
CA PRO A 38 -2.37 -7.57 10.17
C PRO A 38 -3.04 -7.97 8.85
N ILE A 39 -2.79 -7.23 7.76
CA ILE A 39 -3.38 -7.41 6.44
C ILE A 39 -2.35 -7.10 5.34
N SER A 40 -2.20 -8.02 4.38
CA SER A 40 -1.47 -7.87 3.11
C SER A 40 -2.30 -7.10 2.06
N LEU A 41 -1.65 -6.20 1.32
CA LEU A 41 -2.19 -5.61 0.07
C LEU A 41 -1.93 -6.60 -1.06
N LEU A 42 -3.00 -7.10 -1.68
CA LEU A 42 -2.96 -8.05 -2.79
C LEU A 42 -2.88 -7.35 -4.15
N ASP A 43 -3.59 -6.23 -4.29
CA ASP A 43 -3.64 -5.44 -5.52
C ASP A 43 -4.15 -4.01 -5.22
N TRP A 44 -3.98 -3.06 -6.15
CA TRP A 44 -4.55 -1.72 -6.04
C TRP A 44 -4.90 -1.13 -7.41
N TYR A 45 -5.95 -0.32 -7.45
CA TYR A 45 -6.42 0.34 -8.67
C TYR A 45 -6.63 1.84 -8.41
N ASP A 46 -6.02 2.66 -9.27
CA ASP A 46 -6.19 4.10 -9.27
C ASP A 46 -7.24 4.50 -10.34
N LEU A 47 -8.37 5.02 -9.88
CA LEU A 47 -9.49 5.50 -10.70
C LEU A 47 -9.52 7.03 -10.80
N LYS A 48 -8.40 7.71 -10.55
CA LYS A 48 -8.19 9.18 -10.49
C LYS A 48 -8.89 9.88 -9.33
N GLU A 49 -10.17 9.60 -9.09
CA GLU A 49 -10.92 10.17 -7.96
C GLU A 49 -10.97 9.23 -6.75
N GLU A 50 -10.73 7.95 -6.99
CA GLU A 50 -10.80 6.90 -5.98
C GLU A 50 -9.62 5.95 -6.09
N LEU A 51 -9.13 5.50 -4.93
CA LEU A 51 -8.11 4.47 -4.82
C LEU A 51 -8.76 3.21 -4.22
N ILE A 52 -8.75 2.12 -4.99
CA ILE A 52 -9.25 0.83 -4.52
C ILE A 52 -8.08 -0.01 -4.05
N LEU A 53 -8.12 -0.45 -2.79
CA LEU A 53 -7.16 -1.38 -2.21
C LEU A 53 -7.79 -2.77 -2.10
N VAL A 54 -7.16 -3.77 -2.72
CA VAL A 54 -7.56 -5.17 -2.57
C VAL A 54 -6.72 -5.78 -1.47
N LEU A 55 -7.37 -6.10 -0.36
CA LEU A 55 -6.72 -6.56 0.87
C LEU A 55 -6.99 -8.05 1.14
N GLU A 56 -6.05 -8.75 1.78
CA GLU A 56 -6.34 -10.08 2.31
C GLU A 56 -7.47 -10.00 3.34
N ARG A 57 -8.39 -10.97 3.33
CA ARG A 57 -9.44 -11.01 4.34
C ARG A 57 -8.83 -11.44 5.68
N PRO A 58 -8.94 -10.62 6.74
CA PRO A 58 -8.55 -11.05 8.07
C PRO A 58 -9.49 -12.18 8.52
N VAL A 59 -8.92 -13.19 9.19
CA VAL A 59 -9.64 -14.31 9.80
C VAL A 59 -9.89 -14.08 11.27
#